data_AF-A0AA86V8Q1-F1
#
_entry.id   AF-A0AA86V8Q1-F1
#
_cell.length_a   1.000
_cell.length_b   1.000
_cell.length_c   1.000
_cell.angle_alpha   90.00
_cell.angle_beta   90.00
_cell.angle_gamma   90.00
#
_symmetry.space_group_name_H-M   'P 1'
#
loop_
_entity.id
_entity.type
_entity.pdbx_description
1 polymer ?
#
loop_
_entity_poly.entity_id
_entity_poly.type
_entity_poly.pdbx_seq_one_letter_code
_entity_poly.pdbx_strand_id
1 'polypeptide(L)'
;MISWYSRFLTPFCKQRSTRNVGSSDSQKWRGHKGNSSSNTYPLRSMQEENEGVGKENHVVLVAPINATEEEKNVWFKGKLHEFHADKLSRQFHARVLGFFSHECESPFFMTWECHAGSYEARELLSIESLFKVHPKACLAVTPDFPILSKGTPAEAWLNELSKGKKSPGEISLFQNLSDLIRLADLYKNGGVYLDTSFVVLKPSAGLRNSIAAQSMASRNKHWTRLNNAVLRFDMNHPLLLRFSNELVLAFNGNKWGHNGPYMQ
;
A
#
# COMPACT_ATOMS: atom_id res chain seq x y z
N MET A 1 -10.53 -9.71 9.48
CA MET A 1 -10.95 -10.08 8.09
C MET A 1 -10.09 -9.29 7.11
N ILE A 2 -9.76 -9.85 5.94
CA ILE A 2 -8.78 -9.30 4.98
C ILE A 2 -9.41 -9.18 3.59
N SER A 3 -9.22 -8.04 2.92
CA SER A 3 -9.64 -7.80 1.54
C SER A 3 -8.44 -7.44 0.65
N TRP A 4 -8.32 -8.11 -0.50
CA TRP A 4 -7.21 -7.97 -1.45
C TRP A 4 -7.65 -7.37 -2.78
N TYR A 5 -6.85 -6.45 -3.33
CA TYR A 5 -6.93 -6.05 -4.74
C TYR A 5 -5.53 -5.85 -5.29
N SER A 6 -5.21 -6.47 -6.43
CA SER A 6 -3.90 -6.31 -7.08
C SER A 6 -4.11 -5.90 -8.52
N ARG A 7 -3.88 -4.61 -8.81
CA ARG A 7 -3.77 -4.07 -10.17
C ARG A 7 -2.32 -3.82 -10.59
N PHE A 8 -1.38 -4.00 -9.65
CA PHE A 8 0.02 -3.65 -9.80
C PHE A 8 0.88 -4.90 -9.78
N LEU A 9 1.66 -5.09 -10.84
CA LEU A 9 2.60 -6.19 -10.96
C LEU A 9 3.98 -5.58 -11.25
N THR A 10 4.69 -5.21 -10.18
CA THR A 10 6.09 -4.81 -10.30
C THR A 10 6.97 -6.05 -10.58
N PRO A 11 8.01 -5.95 -11.44
CA PRO A 11 8.99 -7.03 -11.61
C PRO A 11 9.85 -7.25 -10.37
N PHE A 12 9.85 -6.31 -9.43
CA PHE A 12 10.74 -6.29 -8.26
C PHE A 12 10.60 -7.56 -7.40
N CYS A 13 9.39 -8.13 -7.32
CA CYS A 13 9.17 -9.37 -6.58
C CYS A 13 9.70 -10.64 -7.26
N LYS A 14 9.87 -10.66 -8.59
CA LYS A 14 10.50 -11.81 -9.28
C LYS A 14 12.00 -11.90 -9.01
N GLN A 15 12.68 -10.78 -8.74
CA GLN A 15 14.12 -10.76 -8.46
C GLN A 15 14.49 -11.23 -7.05
N ARG A 16 13.57 -11.22 -6.08
CA ARG A 16 13.82 -11.84 -4.76
C ARG A 16 13.78 -13.37 -4.81
N SER A 17 12.96 -13.94 -5.69
CA SER A 17 12.78 -15.39 -5.84
C SER A 17 14.00 -16.12 -6.41
N THR A 18 14.93 -15.44 -7.10
CA THR A 18 16.08 -16.09 -7.77
C THR A 18 17.34 -16.21 -6.92
N ARG A 19 17.30 -15.89 -5.62
CA ARG A 19 18.38 -16.33 -4.70
C ARG A 19 18.09 -17.75 -4.28
N ASN A 20 18.79 -18.70 -4.92
CA ASN A 20 18.81 -20.14 -4.65
C ASN A 20 18.42 -20.51 -3.21
N VAL A 21 17.16 -20.87 -3.00
CA VAL A 21 16.73 -21.73 -1.91
C VAL A 21 15.91 -22.82 -2.56
N GLY A 22 16.32 -24.07 -2.30
CA GLY A 22 15.83 -25.26 -2.98
C GLY A 22 14.31 -25.37 -2.98
N SER A 23 13.81 -25.95 -4.08
CA SER A 23 12.47 -26.50 -4.27
C SER A 23 11.82 -26.94 -2.96
N SER A 24 10.81 -26.20 -2.51
CA SER A 24 9.81 -26.73 -1.58
C SER A 24 8.43 -26.34 -2.07
N ASP A 25 7.54 -27.32 -2.01
CA ASP A 25 6.28 -27.38 -2.72
C ASP A 25 5.35 -26.21 -2.41
N SER A 26 4.67 -25.76 -3.47
CA SER A 26 3.54 -24.85 -3.39
C SER A 26 2.36 -25.53 -2.69
N GLN A 27 2.34 -25.46 -1.36
CA GLN A 27 1.20 -25.92 -0.58
C GLN A 27 0.03 -24.96 -0.73
N LYS A 28 -0.93 -25.37 -1.56
CA LYS A 28 -2.34 -24.94 -1.51
C LYS A 28 -2.82 -25.00 -0.06
N TRP A 29 -3.30 -23.86 0.44
CA TRP A 29 -3.91 -23.74 1.77
C TRP A 29 -5.02 -24.80 1.96
N ARG A 30 -4.75 -25.79 2.81
CA ARG A 30 -5.75 -26.60 3.51
C ARG A 30 -5.57 -26.34 5.00
N GLY A 31 -6.53 -25.67 5.61
CA GLY A 31 -6.50 -25.33 7.03
C GLY A 31 -6.23 -26.57 7.89
N HIS A 32 -5.11 -26.55 8.60
CA HIS A 32 -4.78 -27.56 9.60
C HIS A 32 -5.56 -27.27 10.89
N LYS A 33 -6.46 -28.19 11.27
CA LYS A 33 -7.03 -28.25 12.62
C LYS A 33 -5.97 -28.81 13.57
N GLY A 34 -5.27 -27.92 14.28
CA GLY A 34 -4.44 -28.28 15.43
C GLY A 34 -5.22 -28.05 16.73
N ASN A 35 -5.36 -29.10 17.54
CA ASN A 35 -5.94 -29.04 18.89
C ASN A 35 -5.06 -28.17 19.80
N SER A 36 -5.40 -26.90 19.92
CA SER A 36 -5.01 -26.07 21.05
C SER A 36 -6.17 -25.15 21.38
N SER A 37 -6.59 -25.16 22.65
CA SER A 37 -7.68 -24.37 23.21
C SER A 37 -7.29 -22.89 23.28
N SER A 38 -7.20 -22.24 22.12
CA SER A 38 -7.25 -20.79 21.97
C SER A 38 -8.45 -20.46 21.09
N ASN A 39 -9.26 -19.49 21.53
CA ASN A 39 -10.37 -18.95 20.75
C ASN A 39 -9.84 -18.39 19.43
N THR A 40 -9.73 -19.26 18.43
CA THR A 40 -9.28 -18.94 17.08
C THR A 40 -10.49 -18.42 16.32
N TYR A 41 -10.66 -17.10 16.32
CA TYR A 41 -11.58 -16.47 15.38
C TYR A 41 -11.09 -16.78 13.96
N PRO A 42 -11.90 -17.41 13.09
CA PRO A 42 -11.48 -17.72 11.73
C PRO A 42 -11.12 -16.41 11.01
N LEU A 43 -9.88 -16.29 10.54
CA LEU A 43 -9.48 -15.19 9.67
C LEU A 43 -10.23 -15.34 8.34
N ARG A 44 -11.30 -14.56 8.16
CA ARG A 44 -12.00 -14.49 6.89
C ARG A 44 -11.15 -13.68 5.91
N SER A 45 -10.57 -14.35 4.91
CA SER A 45 -9.87 -13.72 3.80
C SER A 45 -10.78 -13.72 2.57
N MET A 46 -10.88 -12.59 1.89
CA MET A 46 -11.57 -12.45 0.61
C MET A 46 -10.52 -12.00 -0.41
N GLN A 47 -10.13 -12.94 -1.28
CA GLN A 47 -9.19 -12.71 -2.36
C GLN A 47 -9.96 -12.69 -3.68
N GLU A 48 -9.75 -11.66 -4.49
CA GLU A 48 -10.23 -11.65 -5.87
C GLU A 48 -9.04 -11.84 -6.82
N GLU A 49 -9.09 -12.93 -7.56
CA GLU A 49 -8.27 -13.11 -8.76
C GLU A 49 -9.09 -12.64 -9.96
N ASN A 50 -8.45 -11.90 -10.87
CA ASN A 50 -9.06 -11.45 -12.11
C ASN A 50 -9.24 -12.67 -13.04
N GLU A 51 -10.32 -13.43 -12.88
CA GLU A 51 -10.73 -14.49 -13.80
C GLU A 51 -11.23 -13.84 -15.11
N GLY A 52 -10.29 -13.43 -15.99
CA GLY A 52 -10.65 -12.88 -17.29
C GLY A 52 -9.54 -12.11 -18.03
N VAL A 53 -8.45 -11.74 -17.38
CA VAL A 53 -7.31 -11.15 -18.09
C VAL A 53 -6.42 -12.29 -18.58
N GLY A 54 -6.53 -12.59 -19.87
CA GLY A 54 -5.62 -13.52 -20.55
C GLY A 54 -4.16 -13.18 -20.25
N LYS A 55 -3.30 -14.19 -20.32
CA LYS A 55 -1.83 -14.02 -20.27
C LYS A 55 -1.43 -12.83 -21.15
N GLU A 56 -1.00 -11.73 -20.54
CA GLU A 56 -0.38 -10.50 -21.10
C GLU A 56 -1.08 -9.21 -20.63
N ASN A 57 -0.53 -8.59 -19.58
CA ASN A 57 -0.17 -7.16 -19.52
C ASN A 57 0.19 -6.77 -18.08
N HIS A 58 1.42 -7.12 -17.69
CA HIS A 58 2.00 -6.65 -16.43
C HIS A 58 2.29 -5.15 -16.52
N VAL A 59 1.67 -4.33 -15.67
CA VAL A 59 2.02 -2.91 -15.59
C VAL A 59 3.22 -2.73 -14.68
N VAL A 60 4.39 -2.93 -15.26
CA VAL A 60 5.66 -2.48 -14.71
C VAL A 60 5.65 -0.96 -14.75
N LEU A 61 5.83 -0.29 -13.61
CA LEU A 61 5.97 1.18 -13.52
C LEU A 61 7.41 1.58 -13.22
N VAL A 62 8.33 1.00 -14.00
CA VAL A 62 9.76 1.33 -13.99
C VAL A 62 10.13 1.71 -15.41
N ALA A 63 10.59 2.94 -15.60
CA ALA A 63 10.99 3.42 -16.91
C ALA A 63 12.17 2.58 -17.46
N PRO A 64 12.30 2.44 -18.79
CA PRO A 64 13.50 1.86 -19.38
C PRO A 64 14.75 2.65 -19.00
N ILE A 65 15.81 1.94 -18.61
CA ILE A 65 17.05 2.53 -18.03
C ILE A 65 17.78 3.45 -19.03
N ASN A 66 17.72 3.15 -20.33
CA ASN A 66 18.44 3.88 -21.37
C ASN A 66 17.55 4.82 -22.20
N ALA A 67 16.32 5.10 -21.75
CA ALA A 67 15.39 5.99 -22.45
C ALA A 67 15.66 7.46 -22.10
N THR A 68 15.39 8.37 -23.04
CA THR A 68 15.35 9.82 -22.77
C THR A 68 14.15 10.17 -21.88
N GLU A 69 14.14 11.37 -21.29
CA GLU A 69 13.00 11.83 -20.49
C GLU A 69 11.70 11.89 -21.32
N GLU A 70 11.80 12.32 -22.58
CA GLU A 70 10.68 12.32 -23.53
C GLU A 70 10.16 10.90 -23.81
N GLU A 71 11.06 9.94 -24.03
CA GLU A 71 10.69 8.54 -24.26
C GLU A 71 10.04 7.91 -23.03
N LYS A 72 10.58 8.20 -21.82
CA LYS A 72 9.97 7.78 -20.56
C LYS A 72 8.59 8.39 -20.39
N ASN A 73 8.41 9.67 -20.67
CA ASN A 73 7.12 10.35 -20.58
C ASN A 73 6.07 9.73 -21.51
N VAL A 74 6.44 9.42 -22.75
CA VAL A 74 5.56 8.72 -23.70
C VAL A 74 5.23 7.31 -23.21
N TRP A 75 6.22 6.58 -22.72
CA TRP A 75 6.05 5.23 -22.19
C TRP A 75 5.09 5.22 -20.99
N PHE A 76 5.31 6.10 -20.01
CA PHE A 76 4.45 6.20 -18.83
C PHE A 76 3.05 6.70 -19.19
N LYS A 77 2.91 7.62 -20.13
CA LYS A 77 1.59 8.04 -20.64
C LYS A 77 0.79 6.85 -21.18
N GLY A 78 1.44 5.96 -21.92
CA GLY A 78 0.84 4.70 -22.39
C GLY A 78 0.42 3.79 -21.24
N LYS A 79 1.27 3.62 -20.22
CA LYS A 79 0.98 2.77 -19.05
C LYS A 79 -0.07 3.35 -18.10
N LEU A 80 -0.11 4.67 -17.94
CA LEU A 80 -1.04 5.37 -17.05
C LEU A 80 -2.42 5.57 -17.67
N HIS A 81 -2.58 5.39 -18.99
CA HIS A 81 -3.91 5.32 -19.59
C HIS A 81 -4.76 4.19 -18.97
N GLU A 82 -4.11 3.13 -18.51
CA GLU A 82 -4.75 2.02 -17.81
C GLU A 82 -5.07 2.36 -16.34
N PHE A 83 -4.56 3.45 -15.77
CA PHE A 83 -4.73 3.90 -14.38
C PHE A 83 -6.03 4.68 -14.14
N HIS A 84 -7.15 4.15 -14.63
CA HIS A 84 -8.48 4.69 -14.36
C HIS A 84 -9.29 3.69 -13.51
N ALA A 85 -10.22 4.22 -12.72
CA ALA A 85 -11.16 3.42 -11.95
C ALA A 85 -12.17 2.76 -12.89
N ASP A 86 -12.12 1.44 -13.01
CA ASP A 86 -13.07 0.67 -13.82
C ASP A 86 -14.27 0.19 -12.99
N LYS A 87 -15.11 -0.69 -13.55
CA LYS A 87 -16.26 -1.25 -12.83
C LYS A 87 -15.83 -2.14 -11.66
N LEU A 88 -14.80 -2.95 -11.84
CA LEU A 88 -14.27 -3.88 -10.83
C LEU A 88 -13.61 -3.11 -9.69
N SER A 89 -12.78 -2.10 -10.00
CA SER A 89 -12.20 -1.17 -9.03
C SER A 89 -13.27 -0.57 -8.11
N ARG A 90 -14.38 -0.11 -8.70
CA ARG A 90 -15.50 0.49 -7.94
C ARG A 90 -16.25 -0.53 -7.09
N GLN A 91 -16.47 -1.74 -7.60
CA GLN A 91 -17.06 -2.82 -6.82
C GLN A 91 -16.17 -3.25 -5.65
N PHE A 92 -14.85 -3.35 -5.89
CA PHE A 92 -13.88 -3.61 -4.84
C PHE A 92 -13.91 -2.52 -3.77
N HIS A 93 -13.80 -1.26 -4.17
CA HIS A 93 -13.84 -0.15 -3.24
C HIS A 93 -15.15 -0.11 -2.43
N ALA A 94 -16.30 -0.32 -3.06
CA ALA A 94 -17.59 -0.38 -2.37
C ALA A 94 -17.62 -1.52 -1.32
N ARG A 95 -17.00 -2.67 -1.60
CA ARG A 95 -16.87 -3.75 -0.63
C ARG A 95 -15.89 -3.42 0.49
N VAL A 96 -14.77 -2.75 0.22
CA VAL A 96 -13.86 -2.28 1.27
C VAL A 96 -14.59 -1.33 2.22
N LEU A 97 -15.40 -0.41 1.70
CA LEU A 97 -16.23 0.47 2.51
C LEU A 97 -17.27 -0.30 3.33
N GLY A 98 -18.01 -1.23 2.70
CA GLY A 98 -18.96 -2.10 3.40
C GLY A 98 -18.31 -3.01 4.45
N PHE A 99 -17.07 -3.42 4.19
CA PHE A 99 -16.26 -4.22 5.08
C PHE A 99 -15.88 -3.46 6.36
N PHE A 100 -15.60 -2.16 6.25
CA PHE A 100 -15.32 -1.32 7.40
C PHE A 100 -16.56 -0.85 8.18
N SER A 101 -17.77 -0.95 7.62
CA SER A 101 -19.00 -0.51 8.30
C SER A 101 -19.62 -1.54 9.24
N HIS A 102 -19.26 -2.82 9.15
CA HIS A 102 -19.83 -3.89 9.98
C HIS A 102 -18.75 -4.58 10.82
N GLU A 103 -18.93 -4.62 12.15
CA GLU A 103 -18.06 -5.31 13.13
C GLU A 103 -16.59 -4.86 13.19
N CYS A 104 -16.26 -3.76 12.51
CA CYS A 104 -14.90 -3.24 12.43
C CYS A 104 -14.55 -2.33 13.61
N GLU A 105 -13.66 -2.77 14.51
CA GLU A 105 -13.24 -1.93 15.64
C GLU A 105 -12.15 -0.92 15.25
N SER A 106 -11.31 -1.28 14.29
CA SER A 106 -10.23 -0.41 13.80
C SER A 106 -9.87 -0.78 12.37
N PRO A 107 -10.02 0.14 11.40
CA PRO A 107 -9.56 -0.07 10.04
C PRO A 107 -8.03 0.08 9.95
N PHE A 108 -7.40 -0.92 9.34
CA PHE A 108 -5.99 -0.97 9.03
C PHE A 108 -5.78 -1.05 7.51
N PHE A 109 -4.70 -0.44 7.07
CA PHE A 109 -4.30 -0.35 5.68
C PHE A 109 -2.85 -0.77 5.54
N MET A 110 -2.56 -1.56 4.51
CA MET A 110 -1.21 -1.90 4.07
C MET A 110 -1.12 -1.66 2.56
N THR A 111 0.02 -1.20 2.08
CA THR A 111 0.30 -1.17 0.63
C THR A 111 1.21 -2.33 0.27
N TRP A 112 0.84 -3.06 -0.77
CA TRP A 112 1.64 -4.16 -1.33
C TRP A 112 1.92 -3.95 -2.81
N GLU A 113 3.20 -4.04 -3.16
CA GLU A 113 3.72 -3.68 -4.48
C GLU A 113 3.72 -4.85 -5.47
N CYS A 114 3.27 -6.04 -5.03
CA CYS A 114 3.40 -7.28 -5.78
C CYS A 114 2.08 -8.05 -5.89
N HIS A 115 2.12 -9.22 -6.55
CA HIS A 115 0.95 -10.08 -6.67
C HIS A 115 0.53 -10.60 -5.28
N ALA A 116 -0.77 -10.79 -5.04
CA ALA A 116 -1.26 -11.38 -3.79
C ALA A 116 -0.68 -12.79 -3.54
N GLY A 117 -0.45 -13.56 -4.62
CA GLY A 117 0.20 -14.87 -4.53
C GLY A 117 1.72 -14.84 -4.30
N SER A 118 2.34 -13.66 -4.15
CA SER A 118 3.78 -13.50 -3.84
C SER A 118 4.05 -13.11 -2.38
N TYR A 119 3.03 -13.17 -1.52
CA TYR A 119 3.21 -13.02 -0.08
C TYR A 119 4.08 -14.14 0.45
N GLU A 120 5.19 -13.78 1.08
CA GLU A 120 6.09 -14.72 1.73
C GLU A 120 5.80 -14.76 3.25
N ALA A 121 6.50 -15.65 3.95
CA ALA A 121 6.32 -15.87 5.38
C ALA A 121 6.47 -14.58 6.21
N ARG A 122 7.29 -13.62 5.74
CA ARG A 122 7.52 -12.36 6.44
C ARG A 122 6.27 -11.49 6.45
N GLU A 123 5.64 -11.30 5.30
CA GLU A 123 4.46 -10.45 5.19
C GLU A 123 3.25 -11.10 5.87
N LEU A 124 3.16 -12.44 5.82
CA LEU A 124 2.16 -13.18 6.58
C LEU A 124 2.34 -12.97 8.09
N LEU A 125 3.56 -13.02 8.60
CA LEU A 125 3.84 -12.76 10.02
C LEU A 125 3.36 -11.36 10.45
N SER A 126 3.50 -10.36 9.59
CA SER A 126 3.00 -9.00 9.85
C SER A 126 1.48 -9.01 10.05
N ILE A 127 0.75 -9.60 9.11
CA ILE A 127 -0.71 -9.72 9.15
C ILE A 127 -1.18 -10.55 10.34
N GLU A 128 -0.53 -11.67 10.62
CA GLU A 128 -0.85 -12.53 11.77
C GLU A 128 -0.66 -11.80 13.09
N SER A 129 0.46 -11.08 13.25
CA SER A 129 0.74 -10.30 14.46
C SER A 129 -0.30 -9.21 14.68
N LEU A 130 -0.75 -8.54 13.61
CA LEU A 130 -1.83 -7.56 13.65
C LEU A 130 -3.10 -8.18 14.23
N PHE A 131 -3.59 -9.27 13.66
CA PHE A 131 -4.86 -9.89 14.11
C PHE A 131 -4.74 -10.58 15.46
N LYS A 132 -3.55 -11.04 15.84
CA LYS A 132 -3.31 -11.55 17.20
C LYS A 132 -3.50 -10.47 18.26
N VAL A 133 -3.07 -9.24 17.97
CA VAL A 133 -3.19 -8.11 18.89
C VAL A 133 -4.54 -7.40 18.75
N HIS A 134 -5.08 -7.34 17.55
CA HIS A 134 -6.34 -6.68 17.20
C HIS A 134 -7.30 -7.67 16.50
N PRO A 135 -7.96 -8.57 17.25
CA PRO A 135 -8.78 -9.64 16.66
C PRO A 135 -10.00 -9.13 15.89
N LYS A 136 -10.49 -7.92 16.22
CA LYS A 136 -11.61 -7.25 15.55
C LYS A 136 -11.17 -6.15 14.57
N ALA A 137 -9.89 -6.12 14.22
CA ALA A 137 -9.41 -5.23 13.17
C ALA A 137 -9.96 -5.64 11.79
N CYS A 138 -9.94 -4.68 10.89
CA CYS A 138 -10.18 -4.90 9.47
C CYS A 138 -8.94 -4.49 8.70
N LEU A 139 -8.50 -5.30 7.76
CA LEU A 139 -7.35 -4.98 6.93
C LEU A 139 -7.76 -4.89 5.46
N ALA A 140 -7.50 -3.74 4.84
CA ALA A 140 -7.47 -3.60 3.39
C ALA A 140 -6.01 -3.54 2.91
N VAL A 141 -5.70 -4.29 1.86
CA VAL A 141 -4.37 -4.29 1.25
C VAL A 141 -4.44 -3.86 -0.20
N THR A 142 -3.61 -2.87 -0.54
CA THR A 142 -3.50 -2.26 -1.89
C THR A 142 -4.84 -1.77 -2.46
N PRO A 143 -5.47 -0.78 -1.80
CA PRO A 143 -6.71 -0.18 -2.31
C PRO A 143 -6.48 0.63 -3.60
N ASP A 144 -7.55 0.82 -4.36
CA ASP A 144 -7.51 1.41 -5.70
C ASP A 144 -7.20 2.92 -5.67
N PHE A 145 -5.97 3.28 -6.05
CA PHE A 145 -5.51 4.67 -6.01
C PHE A 145 -6.32 5.64 -6.87
N PRO A 146 -6.70 5.34 -8.12
CA PRO A 146 -7.60 6.20 -8.90
C PRO A 146 -8.93 6.54 -8.20
N ILE A 147 -9.44 5.67 -7.34
CA ILE A 147 -10.63 5.98 -6.53
C ILE A 147 -10.26 6.86 -5.34
N LEU A 148 -9.21 6.50 -4.60
CA LEU A 148 -8.77 7.23 -3.40
C LEU A 148 -8.31 8.66 -3.69
N SER A 149 -7.70 8.90 -4.85
CA SER A 149 -7.17 10.20 -5.23
C SER A 149 -8.29 11.23 -5.48
N LYS A 150 -9.50 10.81 -5.80
CA LYS A 150 -10.62 11.71 -6.16
C LYS A 150 -10.91 12.74 -5.08
N GLY A 151 -11.03 14.01 -5.47
CA GLY A 151 -11.26 15.12 -4.56
C GLY A 151 -10.10 15.37 -3.60
N THR A 152 -8.88 14.97 -3.95
CA THR A 152 -7.64 15.30 -3.25
C THR A 152 -6.64 15.93 -4.23
N PRO A 153 -5.59 16.63 -3.76
CA PRO A 153 -4.52 17.15 -4.63
C PRO A 153 -3.88 16.08 -5.52
N ALA A 154 -3.90 14.82 -5.08
CA ALA A 154 -3.36 13.68 -5.83
C ALA A 154 -4.12 13.40 -7.15
N GLU A 155 -5.39 13.78 -7.27
CA GLU A 155 -6.15 13.61 -8.52
C GLU A 155 -5.58 14.48 -9.64
N ALA A 156 -5.28 15.75 -9.36
CA ALA A 156 -4.68 16.64 -10.33
C ALA A 156 -3.30 16.13 -10.76
N TRP A 157 -2.49 15.70 -9.79
CA TRP A 157 -1.17 15.11 -10.05
C TRP A 157 -1.23 13.86 -10.92
N LEU A 158 -2.13 12.92 -10.60
CA LEU A 158 -2.32 11.70 -11.40
C LEU A 158 -2.77 12.03 -12.83
N ASN A 159 -3.64 13.04 -12.99
CA ASN A 159 -4.07 13.53 -14.29
C ASN A 159 -2.93 14.18 -15.09
N GLU A 160 -2.05 14.95 -14.45
CA GLU A 160 -0.88 15.54 -15.10
C GLU A 160 0.12 14.49 -15.57
N LEU A 161 0.41 13.49 -14.74
CA LEU A 161 1.22 12.33 -15.12
C LEU A 161 0.59 11.57 -16.30
N SER A 162 -0.72 11.29 -16.23
CA SER A 162 -1.44 10.57 -17.29
C SER A 162 -1.50 11.35 -18.61
N LYS A 163 -1.41 12.68 -18.56
CA LYS A 163 -1.35 13.54 -19.74
C LYS A 163 0.08 13.74 -20.26
N GLY A 164 1.10 13.23 -19.55
CA GLY A 164 2.52 13.47 -19.86
C GLY A 164 2.96 14.91 -19.59
N LYS A 165 2.22 15.66 -18.75
CA LYS A 165 2.57 17.04 -18.36
C LYS A 165 3.55 17.09 -17.19
N LYS A 166 3.72 15.98 -16.49
CA LYS A 166 4.63 15.82 -15.35
C LYS A 166 5.51 14.60 -15.60
N SER A 167 6.83 14.75 -15.46
CA SER A 167 7.75 13.61 -15.63
C SER A 167 7.67 12.70 -14.39
N PRO A 168 7.45 11.39 -14.55
CA PRO A 168 7.47 10.41 -13.46
C PRO A 168 8.88 10.13 -12.94
N GLY A 169 9.91 10.52 -13.69
CA GLY A 169 11.33 10.36 -13.36
C GLY A 169 11.88 8.93 -13.43
N GLU A 170 13.07 8.75 -12.85
CA GLU A 170 13.83 7.49 -12.88
C GLU A 170 13.47 6.52 -11.76
N ILE A 171 13.07 7.04 -10.61
CA ILE A 171 12.63 6.22 -9.48
C ILE A 171 11.29 5.59 -9.83
N SER A 172 11.08 4.34 -9.41
CA SER A 172 9.81 3.66 -9.66
C SER A 172 8.63 4.50 -9.17
N LEU A 173 7.72 4.81 -10.10
CA LEU A 173 6.52 5.60 -9.81
C LEU A 173 5.67 4.93 -8.71
N PHE A 174 5.73 3.61 -8.58
CA PHE A 174 5.00 2.87 -7.56
C PHE A 174 5.39 3.31 -6.13
N GLN A 175 6.65 3.67 -5.88
CA GLN A 175 7.06 4.12 -4.54
C GLN A 175 6.32 5.41 -4.14
N ASN A 176 6.27 6.37 -5.07
CA ASN A 176 5.55 7.64 -4.87
C ASN A 176 4.03 7.43 -4.83
N LEU A 177 3.51 6.50 -5.63
CA LEU A 177 2.10 6.10 -5.54
C LEU A 177 1.77 5.47 -4.19
N SER A 178 2.64 4.62 -3.65
CA SER A 178 2.49 4.01 -2.33
C SER A 178 2.47 5.06 -1.21
N ASP A 179 3.31 6.08 -1.31
CA ASP A 179 3.30 7.25 -0.41
C ASP A 179 2.00 8.05 -0.51
N LEU A 180 1.42 8.19 -1.71
CA LEU A 180 0.13 8.87 -1.89
C LEU A 180 -1.08 8.02 -1.48
N ILE A 181 -1.05 6.71 -1.74
CA ILE A 181 -2.11 5.75 -1.36
C ILE A 181 -2.30 5.79 0.16
N ARG A 182 -1.21 5.65 0.93
CA ARG A 182 -1.31 5.64 2.41
C ARG A 182 -1.89 6.94 2.97
N LEU A 183 -1.55 8.08 2.38
CA LEU A 183 -2.09 9.39 2.79
C LEU A 183 -3.55 9.53 2.38
N ALA A 184 -3.91 9.11 1.17
CA ALA A 184 -5.26 9.20 0.64
C ALA A 184 -6.23 8.27 1.40
N ASP A 185 -5.82 7.04 1.71
CA ASP A 185 -6.62 6.12 2.53
C ASP A 185 -6.92 6.70 3.89
N LEU A 186 -5.89 7.15 4.61
CA LEU A 186 -6.08 7.73 5.94
C LEU A 186 -6.92 8.99 5.88
N TYR A 187 -6.79 9.80 4.84
CA TYR A 187 -7.59 11.00 4.68
C TYR A 187 -9.07 10.66 4.45
N LYS A 188 -9.35 9.66 3.59
CA LYS A 188 -10.72 9.26 3.21
C LYS A 188 -11.42 8.39 4.25
N ASN A 189 -10.68 7.54 4.94
CA ASN A 189 -11.26 6.48 5.78
C ASN A 189 -10.86 6.61 7.26
N GLY A 190 -9.82 7.38 7.59
CA GLY A 190 -9.18 7.34 8.91
C GLY A 190 -8.58 5.97 9.21
N GLY A 191 -8.08 5.76 10.42
CA GLY A 191 -7.56 4.47 10.87
C GLY A 191 -6.05 4.42 10.97
N VAL A 192 -5.47 3.26 10.67
CA VAL A 192 -4.04 2.99 10.84
C VAL A 192 -3.43 2.45 9.55
N TYR A 193 -2.39 3.10 9.05
CA TYR A 193 -1.54 2.55 8.01
C TYR A 193 -0.30 1.90 8.64
N LEU A 194 0.07 0.72 8.12
CA LEU A 194 1.22 -0.05 8.54
C LEU A 194 1.92 -0.64 7.31
N ASP A 195 3.24 -0.57 7.21
CA ASP A 195 3.96 -1.35 6.20
C ASP A 195 3.93 -2.85 6.55
N THR A 196 3.93 -3.70 5.53
CA THR A 196 3.96 -5.18 5.67
C THR A 196 5.22 -5.72 6.35
N SER A 197 6.19 -4.85 6.65
CA SER A 197 7.45 -5.17 7.30
C SER A 197 7.42 -5.09 8.83
N PHE A 198 6.28 -4.72 9.43
CA PHE A 198 6.12 -4.53 10.88
C PHE A 198 5.47 -5.72 11.56
N VAL A 199 5.93 -6.02 12.78
CA VAL A 199 5.28 -6.98 13.68
C VAL A 199 4.60 -6.19 14.81
N VAL A 200 3.31 -6.41 15.00
CA VAL A 200 2.51 -5.75 16.02
C VAL A 200 2.58 -6.56 17.32
N LEU A 201 3.03 -5.90 18.39
CA LEU A 201 3.22 -6.55 19.70
C LEU A 201 2.24 -6.08 20.77
N LYS A 202 1.63 -4.90 20.60
CA LYS A 202 0.74 -4.27 21.59
C LYS A 202 -0.40 -3.50 20.94
N PRO A 203 -1.57 -3.40 21.59
CA PRO A 203 -2.69 -2.63 21.08
C PRO A 203 -2.32 -1.15 20.89
N SER A 204 -2.75 -0.57 19.76
CA SER A 204 -2.53 0.83 19.41
C SER A 204 -3.67 1.78 19.82
N ALA A 205 -4.65 1.32 20.60
CA ALA A 205 -5.86 2.08 20.93
C ALA A 205 -5.59 3.43 21.64
N GLY A 206 -4.47 3.55 22.36
CA GLY A 206 -4.06 4.79 23.03
C GLY A 206 -3.41 5.84 22.12
N LEU A 207 -3.20 5.54 20.83
CA LEU A 207 -2.61 6.48 19.87
C LEU A 207 -3.72 7.18 19.07
N ARG A 208 -3.50 8.42 18.65
CA ARG A 208 -4.41 9.17 17.78
C ARG A 208 -3.66 10.30 17.09
N ASN A 209 -3.89 10.51 15.79
CA ASN A 209 -3.21 11.53 14.98
C ASN A 209 -1.70 11.52 15.19
N SER A 210 -1.12 10.34 15.05
CA SER A 210 0.25 10.00 15.43
C SER A 210 1.05 9.51 14.23
N ILE A 211 2.35 9.81 14.27
CA ILE A 211 3.37 9.41 13.29
C ILE A 211 4.48 8.69 14.05
N ALA A 212 4.99 7.59 13.51
CA ALA A 212 6.13 6.92 14.11
C ALA A 212 7.46 7.64 13.84
N ALA A 213 8.27 7.77 14.89
CA ALA A 213 9.68 8.14 14.77
C ALA A 213 10.51 6.90 14.39
N GLN A 214 11.26 7.00 13.28
CA GLN A 214 12.18 5.96 12.84
C GLN A 214 13.46 5.93 13.67
N SER A 215 13.96 7.10 14.07
CA SER A 215 15.16 7.20 14.88
C SER A 215 15.04 8.30 15.93
N MET A 216 15.74 8.10 17.04
CA MET A 216 15.80 9.02 18.16
C MET A 216 17.24 9.15 18.64
N ALA A 217 17.64 10.34 19.07
CA ALA A 217 18.94 10.57 19.65
C ALA A 217 19.05 9.84 21.00
N SER A 218 20.10 9.02 21.16
CA SER A 218 20.26 8.17 22.34
C SER A 218 20.31 8.94 23.66
N ARG A 219 20.84 10.17 23.64
CA ARG A 219 21.09 10.98 24.85
C ARG A 219 19.84 11.65 25.42
N ASN A 220 19.06 12.33 24.59
CA ASN A 220 17.92 13.15 25.04
C ASN A 220 16.56 12.62 24.56
N LYS A 221 16.54 11.46 23.88
CA LYS A 221 15.34 10.84 23.29
C LYS A 221 14.61 11.74 22.28
N HIS A 222 15.27 12.78 21.78
CA HIS A 222 14.72 13.64 20.74
C HIS A 222 14.59 12.86 19.44
N TRP A 223 13.43 12.95 18.79
CA TRP A 223 13.20 12.32 17.50
C TRP A 223 14.09 12.97 16.45
N THR A 224 14.86 12.18 15.72
CA THR A 224 15.76 12.67 14.67
C THR A 224 15.19 12.41 13.28
N ARG A 225 14.23 11.50 13.17
CA ARG A 225 13.61 11.15 11.89
C ARG A 225 12.21 10.59 12.08
N LEU A 226 11.27 11.12 11.31
CA LEU A 226 9.93 10.57 11.14
C LEU A 226 9.88 9.69 9.87
N ASN A 227 9.00 8.71 9.87
CA ASN A 227 8.79 7.84 8.73
C ASN A 227 7.30 7.50 8.59
N ASN A 228 6.83 7.40 7.35
CA ASN A 228 5.43 7.16 7.02
C ASN A 228 5.05 5.67 6.96
N ALA A 229 5.91 4.77 7.43
CA ALA A 229 5.64 3.34 7.54
C ALA A 229 4.60 2.96 8.62
N VAL A 230 4.37 3.85 9.59
CA VAL A 230 3.29 3.72 10.59
C VAL A 230 2.65 5.07 10.81
N LEU A 231 1.35 5.17 10.48
CA LEU A 231 0.56 6.38 10.61
C LEU A 231 -0.79 6.03 11.22
N ARG A 232 -1.31 6.87 12.11
CA ARG A 232 -2.67 6.73 12.64
C ARG A 232 -3.35 8.07 12.68
N PHE A 233 -4.46 8.23 11.97
CA PHE A 233 -5.15 9.50 11.86
C PHE A 233 -6.66 9.32 11.83
N ASP A 234 -7.37 10.35 12.29
CA ASP A 234 -8.78 10.48 12.03
C ASP A 234 -9.04 10.82 10.55
N MET A 235 -10.22 10.45 10.07
CA MET A 235 -10.69 10.83 8.74
C MET A 235 -10.68 12.36 8.57
N ASN A 236 -10.34 12.84 7.37
CA ASN A 236 -10.24 14.25 6.99
C ASN A 236 -9.22 15.08 7.80
N HIS A 237 -8.24 14.45 8.46
CA HIS A 237 -7.27 15.18 9.26
C HIS A 237 -6.43 16.16 8.38
N PRO A 238 -6.39 17.47 8.68
CA PRO A 238 -5.76 18.48 7.82
C PRO A 238 -4.27 18.23 7.52
N LEU A 239 -3.56 17.59 8.45
CA LEU A 239 -2.14 17.26 8.28
C LEU A 239 -1.92 16.28 7.11
N LEU A 240 -2.82 15.32 6.89
CA LEU A 240 -2.72 14.38 5.77
C LEU A 240 -2.90 15.09 4.43
N LEU A 241 -3.83 16.05 4.38
CA LEU A 241 -4.04 16.88 3.19
C LEU A 241 -2.81 17.74 2.89
N ARG A 242 -2.17 18.31 3.92
CA ARG A 242 -0.91 19.06 3.77
C ARG A 242 0.20 18.16 3.24
N PHE A 243 0.39 16.96 3.80
CA PHE A 243 1.40 16.01 3.31
C PHE A 243 1.15 15.61 1.86
N SER A 244 -0.11 15.31 1.50
CA SER A 244 -0.47 14.97 0.12
C SER A 244 -0.18 16.14 -0.84
N ASN A 245 -0.50 17.36 -0.43
CA ASN A 245 -0.25 18.55 -1.21
C ASN A 245 1.25 18.82 -1.41
N GLU A 246 2.05 18.76 -0.34
CA GLU A 246 3.51 18.91 -0.41
C GLU A 246 4.15 17.84 -1.31
N LEU A 247 3.72 16.57 -1.18
CA LEU A 247 4.20 15.48 -2.02
C LEU A 247 3.93 15.76 -3.50
N VAL A 248 2.71 16.21 -3.83
CA VAL A 248 2.30 16.53 -5.21
C VAL A 248 3.05 17.74 -5.77
N LEU A 249 3.19 18.81 -4.99
CA LEU A 249 3.78 20.08 -5.43
C LEU A 249 5.28 19.95 -5.62
N ALA A 250 5.98 19.35 -4.64
CA ALA A 250 7.41 19.16 -4.68
C ALA A 250 7.84 17.84 -5.33
N PHE A 251 6.95 17.16 -6.05
CA PHE A 251 7.24 15.84 -6.64
C PHE A 251 8.49 15.89 -7.54
N ASN A 252 9.48 15.06 -7.20
CA ASN A 252 10.67 14.83 -8.03
C ASN A 252 10.95 13.33 -8.17
N GLY A 253 10.47 12.75 -9.26
CA GLY A 253 10.68 11.34 -9.58
C GLY A 253 12.14 10.93 -9.82
N ASN A 254 13.08 11.86 -9.90
CA ASN A 254 14.51 11.58 -10.10
C ASN A 254 15.28 11.45 -8.78
N LYS A 255 14.65 11.73 -7.63
CA LYS A 255 15.30 11.71 -6.32
C LYS A 255 14.56 10.80 -5.35
N TRP A 256 15.18 9.66 -5.04
CA TRP A 256 14.66 8.76 -4.01
C TRP A 256 14.58 9.48 -2.66
N GLY A 257 13.51 9.27 -1.91
CA GLY A 257 13.39 9.90 -0.59
C GLY A 257 12.88 11.34 -0.61
N HIS A 258 12.61 11.95 -1.78
CA HIS A 258 12.36 13.40 -1.86
C HIS A 258 11.04 13.81 -1.23
N ASN A 259 9.98 13.04 -1.47
CA ASN A 259 8.64 13.31 -0.95
C ASN A 259 8.11 12.20 -0.02
N GLY A 260 8.98 11.25 0.33
CA GLY A 260 8.73 10.02 1.09
C GLY A 260 9.88 9.03 0.83
N PRO A 261 10.21 8.10 1.75
CA PRO A 261 9.51 7.75 3.00
C PRO A 261 9.88 8.64 4.21
N TYR A 262 10.83 9.56 4.04
CA TYR A 262 11.23 10.49 5.09
C TYR A 262 10.27 11.68 5.07
N MET A 263 9.44 11.79 6.11
CA MET A 263 8.64 12.99 6.31
C MET A 263 9.56 14.06 6.90
N GLN A 264 9.97 14.99 6.04
CA GLN A 264 10.76 16.19 6.39
C GLN A 264 9.83 17.38 6.63
#